data_AF-A0A3A0CTF4-F1
#
_entry.id   AF-A0A3A0CTF4-F1
#
_cell.length_a   1.000
_cell.length_b   1.000
_cell.length_c   1.000
_cell.angle_alpha   90.00
_cell.angle_beta   90.00
_cell.angle_gamma   90.00
#
_symmetry.space_group_name_H-M   'P 1'
#
loop_
_entity.id
_entity.type
_entity.pdbx_description
1 polymer ?
#
loop_
_entity_poly.entity_id
_entity_poly.type
_entity_poly.pdbx_seq_one_letter_code
_entity_poly.pdbx_strand_id
1 'polypeptide(L)'
;MRGCVEVSGRWDNLVQADDADSFLVTAIRKGDQRAWHQLIDRYQGRLMAFARSRLKEAGDAEDAVQETLLGFVTSLKHYDESRSLETYLFAILRYKIGEILTRRQRRGEFTTGFDIDDDTPGTLEPEDPETPSRVAAGHEREKRQADLLATILRRLIEELRDRGKLEDLQVIEALFYMGMRNKEIADLVGRDEKAIAGIKFRALGRLQEFLAEAAGTDRSVLEDSQLSAEATISKIWRQRRLSCLKRGTIGSYLLGVLEEPWLSYTRFHLETVRCLMCHANLEDLSTESEVARDERLGEQIFQSSVGFLSRPGSA
;
A
#
# COMPACT_ATOMS: atom_id res chain seq x y z
N MET A 1 -12.31 51.45 1.29
CA MET A 1 -12.82 51.28 2.68
C MET A 1 -13.85 50.15 2.63
N ARG A 2 -13.67 49.11 3.47
CA ARG A 2 -14.55 47.94 3.71
C ARG A 2 -14.53 46.87 2.59
N GLY A 3 -14.38 45.57 2.85
CA GLY A 3 -14.16 44.83 4.09
C GLY A 3 -14.09 43.33 3.75
N CYS A 4 -13.11 42.64 4.33
CA CYS A 4 -13.00 41.17 4.32
C CYS A 4 -14.22 40.54 5.00
N VAL A 5 -14.74 39.47 4.42
CA VAL A 5 -15.54 38.47 5.14
C VAL A 5 -14.78 37.15 5.03
N GLU A 6 -14.25 36.72 6.17
CA GLU A 6 -13.59 35.43 6.36
C GLU A 6 -14.60 34.29 6.18
N VAL A 7 -14.21 33.26 5.43
CA VAL A 7 -14.87 31.94 5.45
C VAL A 7 -13.82 30.90 5.80
N SER A 8 -13.51 30.87 7.08
CA SER A 8 -12.88 29.75 7.79
C SER A 8 -13.90 28.61 7.90
N GLY A 9 -13.48 27.34 7.72
CA GLY A 9 -14.26 26.20 8.23
C GLY A 9 -14.52 24.98 7.33
N ARG A 10 -13.85 24.81 6.17
CA ARG A 10 -13.99 23.56 5.36
C ARG A 10 -12.74 22.68 5.28
N TRP A 11 -11.61 23.16 5.81
CA TRP A 11 -10.33 22.44 5.92
C TRP A 11 -10.21 21.61 7.19
N ASP A 12 -11.16 21.75 8.12
CA ASP A 12 -11.02 21.19 9.46
C ASP A 12 -11.20 19.67 9.49
N ASN A 13 -12.08 19.04 8.70
CA ASN A 13 -12.45 17.63 8.93
C ASN A 13 -11.43 16.56 8.50
N LEU A 14 -10.60 16.80 7.47
CA LEU A 14 -9.55 15.84 7.03
C LEU A 14 -8.24 16.02 7.81
N VAL A 15 -7.91 17.27 8.16
CA VAL A 15 -6.82 17.60 9.08
C VAL A 15 -7.17 17.11 10.50
N GLN A 16 -8.44 17.23 10.92
CA GLN A 16 -8.92 16.71 12.20
C GLN A 16 -8.88 15.19 12.31
N ALA A 17 -8.94 14.42 11.22
CA ALA A 17 -8.92 12.96 11.31
C ALA A 17 -7.50 12.43 11.60
N ASP A 18 -6.48 12.93 10.91
CA ASP A 18 -5.07 12.62 11.19
C ASP A 18 -4.60 13.27 12.51
N ASP A 19 -5.08 14.48 12.86
CA ASP A 19 -4.82 15.10 14.16
C ASP A 19 -5.52 14.34 15.30
N ALA A 20 -6.75 13.85 15.10
CA ALA A 20 -7.45 13.03 16.08
C ALA A 20 -6.77 11.67 16.24
N ASP A 21 -6.34 11.02 15.15
CA ASP A 21 -5.63 9.75 15.20
C ASP A 21 -4.25 9.91 15.86
N SER A 22 -3.54 11.02 15.60
CA SER A 22 -2.30 11.40 16.28
C SER A 22 -2.51 11.70 17.77
N PHE A 23 -3.60 12.40 18.12
CA PHE A 23 -3.99 12.67 19.50
C PHE A 23 -4.31 11.37 20.24
N LEU A 24 -5.07 10.45 19.61
CA LEU A 24 -5.36 9.12 20.15
C LEU A 24 -4.06 8.34 20.37
N VAL A 25 -3.15 8.28 19.39
CA VAL A 25 -1.84 7.62 19.52
C VAL A 25 -1.04 8.20 20.69
N THR A 26 -0.98 9.52 20.80
CA THR A 26 -0.26 10.21 21.87
C THR A 26 -0.87 9.92 23.24
N ALA A 27 -2.20 9.92 23.36
CA ALA A 27 -2.91 9.62 24.60
C ALA A 27 -2.76 8.14 25.00
N ILE A 28 -2.85 7.21 24.06
CA ILE A 28 -2.65 5.77 24.31
C ILE A 28 -1.21 5.49 24.77
N ARG A 29 -0.20 6.17 24.20
CA ARG A 29 1.19 6.07 24.69
C ARG A 29 1.35 6.49 26.14
N LYS A 30 0.52 7.42 26.61
CA LYS A 30 0.47 7.85 28.02
C LYS A 30 -0.38 6.94 28.90
N GLY A 31 -0.95 5.87 28.34
CA GLY A 31 -1.78 4.90 29.05
C GLY A 31 -3.26 5.28 29.15
N ASP A 32 -3.74 6.22 28.34
CA ASP A 32 -5.16 6.62 28.36
C ASP A 32 -6.06 5.51 27.79
N GLN A 33 -6.82 4.87 28.67
CA GLN A 33 -7.75 3.80 28.32
C GLN A 33 -8.96 4.28 27.49
N ARG A 34 -9.38 5.55 27.63
CA ARG A 34 -10.50 6.10 26.86
C ARG A 34 -10.10 6.34 25.41
N ALA A 35 -8.88 6.84 25.20
CA ALA A 35 -8.31 6.96 23.86
C ALA A 35 -8.16 5.59 23.18
N TRP A 36 -7.79 4.56 23.95
CA TRP A 36 -7.74 3.19 23.43
C TRP A 36 -9.10 2.68 22.97
N HIS A 37 -10.14 2.88 23.77
CA HIS A 37 -11.51 2.52 23.40
C HIS A 37 -12.00 3.23 22.13
N GLN A 38 -11.75 4.55 22.03
CA GLN A 38 -12.15 5.34 20.85
C GLN A 38 -11.46 4.85 19.57
N LEU A 39 -10.18 4.45 19.66
CA LEU A 39 -9.48 3.85 18.53
C LEU A 39 -10.12 2.53 18.11
N ILE A 40 -10.43 1.64 19.07
CA ILE A 40 -11.10 0.38 18.78
C ILE A 40 -12.43 0.64 18.06
N ASP A 41 -13.28 1.52 18.61
CA ASP A 41 -14.59 1.82 18.02
C ASP A 41 -14.49 2.33 16.59
N ARG A 42 -13.47 3.15 16.31
CA ARG A 42 -13.22 3.75 15.00
C ARG A 42 -12.76 2.74 13.94
N TYR A 43 -11.95 1.75 14.32
CA TYR A 43 -11.30 0.85 13.34
C TYR A 43 -11.83 -0.58 13.34
N GLN A 44 -12.43 -1.07 14.42
CA GLN A 44 -12.83 -2.48 14.55
C GLN A 44 -13.74 -2.96 13.42
N GLY A 45 -14.73 -2.14 13.02
CA GLY A 45 -15.69 -2.52 11.97
C GLY A 45 -15.01 -2.68 10.60
N ARG A 46 -14.07 -1.80 10.28
CA ARG A 46 -13.32 -1.82 9.01
C ARG A 46 -12.32 -2.97 8.96
N LEU A 47 -11.63 -3.23 10.07
CA LEU A 47 -10.73 -4.37 10.22
C LEU A 47 -11.51 -5.70 10.14
N MET A 48 -12.67 -5.78 10.78
CA MET A 48 -13.53 -6.98 10.75
C MET A 48 -14.07 -7.26 9.35
N ALA A 49 -14.56 -6.24 8.64
CA ALA A 49 -15.02 -6.38 7.26
C ALA A 49 -13.90 -6.88 6.33
N PHE A 50 -12.68 -6.37 6.51
CA PHE A 50 -11.51 -6.82 5.76
C PHE A 50 -11.12 -8.26 6.11
N ALA A 51 -11.05 -8.61 7.40
CA ALA A 51 -10.71 -9.97 7.84
C ALA A 51 -11.72 -11.01 7.32
N ARG A 52 -13.02 -10.74 7.43
CA ARG A 52 -14.10 -11.60 6.90
C ARG A 52 -14.06 -11.77 5.39
N SER A 53 -13.56 -10.77 4.65
CA SER A 53 -13.39 -10.89 3.20
C SER A 53 -12.25 -11.86 2.80
N ARG A 54 -11.36 -12.21 3.73
CA ARG A 54 -10.15 -13.03 3.49
C ARG A 54 -10.15 -14.38 4.20
N LEU A 55 -10.85 -14.49 5.33
CA LEU A 55 -10.90 -15.68 6.16
C LEU A 55 -12.31 -16.31 6.08
N LYS A 56 -12.35 -17.64 5.91
CA LYS A 56 -13.61 -18.39 5.75
C LYS A 56 -14.35 -18.59 7.09
N GLU A 57 -13.61 -18.74 8.19
CA GLU A 57 -14.18 -18.94 9.51
C GLU A 57 -14.38 -17.59 10.22
N ALA A 58 -15.54 -17.39 10.84
CA ALA A 58 -15.83 -16.16 11.57
C ALA A 58 -14.91 -15.98 12.80
N GLY A 59 -14.56 -17.08 13.49
CA GLY A 59 -13.64 -17.06 14.63
C GLY A 59 -12.23 -16.61 14.26
N ASP A 60 -11.68 -17.11 13.14
CA ASP A 60 -10.37 -16.69 12.65
C ASP A 60 -10.32 -15.19 12.33
N ALA A 61 -11.43 -14.63 11.82
CA ALA A 61 -11.53 -13.20 11.54
C ALA A 61 -11.54 -12.36 12.81
N GLU A 62 -12.24 -12.83 13.85
CA GLU A 62 -12.26 -12.16 15.16
C GLU A 62 -10.90 -12.21 15.84
N ASP A 63 -10.24 -13.37 15.86
CA ASP A 63 -8.91 -13.55 16.41
C ASP A 63 -7.88 -12.67 15.68
N ALA A 64 -7.94 -12.61 14.34
CA ALA A 64 -7.03 -11.77 13.56
C ALA A 64 -7.16 -10.28 13.91
N VAL A 65 -8.38 -9.78 14.15
CA VAL A 65 -8.63 -8.39 14.54
C VAL A 65 -8.19 -8.14 15.97
N GLN A 66 -8.46 -9.06 16.90
CA GLN A 66 -7.98 -8.95 18.28
C GLN A 66 -6.44 -8.92 18.35
N GLU A 67 -5.78 -9.86 17.69
CA GLU A 67 -4.31 -9.90 17.62
C GLU A 67 -3.73 -8.66 16.92
N THR A 68 -4.46 -8.07 15.97
CA THR A 68 -4.04 -6.81 15.33
C THR A 68 -4.03 -5.65 16.32
N LEU A 69 -5.10 -5.50 17.10
CA LEU A 69 -5.24 -4.43 18.08
C LEU A 69 -4.23 -4.62 19.24
N LEU A 70 -4.05 -5.85 19.71
CA LEU A 70 -3.03 -6.19 20.71
C LEU A 70 -1.60 -5.98 20.17
N GLY A 71 -1.35 -6.39 18.92
CA GLY A 71 -0.08 -6.15 18.23
C GLY A 71 0.22 -4.65 18.10
N PHE A 72 -0.80 -3.84 17.80
CA PHE A 72 -0.67 -2.39 17.72
C PHE A 72 -0.31 -1.76 19.07
N VAL A 73 -1.02 -2.06 20.16
CA VAL A 73 -0.74 -1.42 21.46
C VAL A 73 0.62 -1.83 22.00
N THR A 74 1.07 -3.05 21.72
CA THR A 74 2.41 -3.52 22.13
C THR A 74 3.53 -2.90 21.29
N SER A 75 3.31 -2.67 19.99
CA SER A 75 4.28 -2.04 19.09
C SER A 75 4.23 -0.51 19.07
N LEU A 76 3.25 0.10 19.75
CA LEU A 76 2.95 1.54 19.71
C LEU A 76 4.14 2.43 20.11
N LYS A 77 5.03 1.93 20.96
CA LYS A 77 6.25 2.63 21.38
C LYS A 77 7.20 2.91 20.20
N HIS A 78 7.14 2.08 19.16
CA HIS A 78 7.97 2.17 17.95
C HIS A 78 7.16 2.61 16.72
N TYR A 79 5.91 3.01 16.93
CA TYR A 79 5.06 3.50 15.87
C TYR A 79 5.60 4.83 15.32
N ASP A 80 5.85 4.85 14.01
CA ASP A 80 6.29 6.01 13.26
C ASP A 80 5.08 6.79 12.77
N GLU A 81 4.87 7.98 13.33
CA GLU A 81 3.75 8.88 13.01
C GLU A 81 3.79 9.44 11.58
N SER A 82 4.88 9.22 10.82
CA SER A 82 4.91 9.55 9.39
C SER A 82 4.02 8.64 8.53
N ARG A 83 3.44 7.58 9.12
CA ARG A 83 2.45 6.69 8.48
C ARG A 83 1.08 6.95 9.08
N SER A 84 0.02 6.79 8.29
CA SER A 84 -1.34 6.86 8.84
C SER A 84 -1.63 5.66 9.73
N LEU A 85 -2.36 5.90 10.82
CA LEU A 85 -2.73 4.89 11.81
C LEU A 85 -3.47 3.72 11.16
N GLU A 86 -4.37 4.07 10.24
CA GLU A 86 -5.08 3.09 9.41
C GLU A 86 -4.12 2.19 8.63
N THR A 87 -3.17 2.78 7.89
CA THR A 87 -2.21 2.01 7.09
C THR A 87 -1.44 1.01 7.95
N TYR A 88 -1.09 1.42 9.17
CA TYR A 88 -0.36 0.60 10.12
C TYR A 88 -1.21 -0.54 10.69
N LEU A 89 -2.44 -0.26 11.15
CA LEU A 89 -3.37 -1.28 11.63
C LEU A 89 -3.67 -2.34 10.57
N PHE A 90 -3.94 -1.92 9.33
CA PHE A 90 -4.18 -2.84 8.22
C PHE A 90 -2.92 -3.61 7.79
N ALA A 91 -1.71 -3.09 8.04
CA ALA A 91 -0.47 -3.83 7.79
C ALA A 91 -0.32 -5.00 8.78
N ILE A 92 -0.57 -4.75 10.07
CA ILE A 92 -0.57 -5.79 11.10
C ILE A 92 -1.64 -6.85 10.79
N LEU A 93 -2.85 -6.43 10.43
CA LEU A 93 -3.94 -7.36 10.09
C LEU A 93 -3.61 -8.26 8.90
N ARG A 94 -3.00 -7.73 7.84
CA ARG A 94 -2.58 -8.54 6.68
C ARG A 94 -1.53 -9.58 7.07
N TYR A 95 -0.60 -9.22 7.95
CA TYR A 95 0.38 -10.17 8.48
C TYR A 95 -0.30 -11.31 9.26
N LYS A 96 -1.26 -10.97 10.14
CA LYS A 96 -2.02 -11.96 10.93
C LYS A 96 -2.88 -12.90 10.09
N ILE A 97 -3.56 -12.36 9.08
CA ILE A 97 -4.30 -13.19 8.12
C ILE A 97 -3.35 -14.17 7.39
N GLY A 98 -2.18 -13.70 6.97
CA GLY A 98 -1.16 -14.56 6.35
C GLY A 98 -0.68 -15.69 7.27
N GLU A 99 -0.48 -15.39 8.55
CA GLU A 99 -0.08 -16.37 9.57
C GLU A 99 -1.16 -17.45 9.76
N ILE A 100 -2.43 -17.05 9.90
CA ILE A 100 -3.57 -17.97 10.05
C ILE A 100 -3.71 -18.88 8.82
N LEU A 101 -3.64 -18.31 7.62
CA LEU A 101 -3.74 -19.08 6.37
C LEU A 101 -2.59 -20.08 6.24
N THR A 102 -1.37 -19.68 6.63
CA THR A 102 -0.19 -20.56 6.64
C THR A 102 -0.33 -21.69 7.65
N ARG A 103 -0.82 -21.40 8.87
CA ARG A 103 -1.09 -22.42 9.90
C ARG A 103 -2.18 -23.40 9.45
N ARG A 104 -3.23 -22.91 8.78
CA ARG A 104 -4.30 -23.76 8.22
C ARG A 104 -3.78 -24.68 7.13
N GLN A 105 -2.91 -24.17 6.26
CA GLN A 105 -2.24 -24.99 5.25
C GLN A 105 -1.40 -26.10 5.90
N ARG A 106 -0.65 -25.79 6.96
CA ARG A 106 0.13 -26.79 7.72
C ARG A 106 -0.72 -27.81 8.48
N ARG A 107 -1.93 -27.45 8.91
CA ARG A 107 -2.89 -28.38 9.55
C ARG A 107 -3.73 -29.18 8.54
N GLY A 108 -3.67 -28.85 7.25
CA GLY A 108 -4.58 -29.31 6.21
C GLY A 108 -4.05 -30.40 5.27
N GLU A 109 -2.87 -30.97 5.49
CA GLU A 109 -2.35 -32.10 4.71
C GLU A 109 -1.47 -33.02 5.59
N PHE A 110 -2.14 -33.79 6.46
CA PHE A 110 -1.68 -35.10 6.92
C PHE A 110 -2.76 -36.13 6.54
N THR A 111 -2.90 -36.36 5.24
CA THR A 111 -3.23 -37.68 4.70
C THR A 111 -2.25 -37.95 3.58
N THR A 112 -1.59 -39.12 3.69
CA THR A 112 -0.58 -39.72 2.81
C THR A 112 0.84 -39.14 2.89
N GLY A 113 1.53 -39.57 3.96
CA GLY A 113 2.87 -40.18 4.00
C GLY A 113 3.97 -39.66 3.09
N PHE A 114 5.06 -39.18 3.70
CA PHE A 114 6.39 -39.80 3.59
C PHE A 114 7.21 -39.38 4.83
N ASP A 115 7.99 -40.33 5.34
CA ASP A 115 8.58 -40.36 6.69
C ASP A 115 9.54 -39.21 7.00
N ILE A 116 9.42 -38.67 8.22
CA ILE A 116 10.44 -37.85 8.89
C ILE A 116 11.10 -38.77 9.91
N ASP A 117 12.36 -39.12 9.70
CA ASP A 117 13.21 -39.66 10.76
C ASP A 117 13.60 -38.50 11.71
N ASP A 118 13.01 -38.60 12.90
CA ASP A 118 13.53 -38.31 14.24
C ASP A 118 14.95 -37.72 14.37
N ASP A 119 15.08 -36.52 14.98
CA ASP A 119 15.77 -36.40 16.29
C ASP A 119 15.52 -35.03 16.97
N THR A 120 15.44 -35.06 18.30
CA THR A 120 14.98 -34.00 19.24
C THR A 120 16.16 -33.15 19.77
N PRO A 121 15.96 -31.89 20.22
CA PRO A 121 17.01 -30.86 20.26
C PRO A 121 17.82 -30.78 21.56
N GLY A 122 19.12 -30.45 21.42
CA GLY A 122 20.04 -30.10 22.50
C GLY A 122 20.13 -28.59 22.73
N THR A 123 20.08 -28.21 24.01
CA THR A 123 20.20 -26.89 24.63
C THR A 123 21.36 -26.00 24.13
N LEU A 124 21.10 -24.71 23.88
CA LEU A 124 22.12 -23.66 23.75
C LEU A 124 21.79 -22.42 24.60
N GLU A 125 22.83 -21.94 25.28
CA GLU A 125 22.90 -20.82 26.24
C GLU A 125 22.76 -19.42 25.59
N PRO A 126 22.61 -18.32 26.36
CA PRO A 126 22.31 -16.99 25.82
C PRO A 126 23.57 -16.27 25.28
N GLU A 127 23.50 -15.81 24.02
CA GLU A 127 24.55 -15.03 23.35
C GLU A 127 24.54 -13.52 23.76
N ASP A 128 25.75 -12.94 23.72
CA ASP A 128 26.30 -11.61 24.10
C ASP A 128 25.42 -10.36 23.82
N PRO A 129 25.48 -9.25 24.62
CA PRO A 129 24.70 -8.04 24.37
C PRO A 129 25.25 -7.19 23.21
N GLU A 130 24.41 -6.94 22.21
CA GLU A 130 24.72 -6.14 21.02
C GLU A 130 25.11 -4.68 21.34
N THR A 131 26.25 -4.22 20.80
CA THR A 131 26.77 -2.85 20.99
C THR A 131 26.13 -1.84 20.02
N PRO A 132 25.86 -0.57 20.41
CA PRO A 132 25.25 0.46 19.55
C PRO A 132 25.89 0.66 18.16
N SER A 133 27.21 0.46 18.04
CA SER A 133 27.94 0.55 16.77
C SER A 133 27.56 -0.56 15.78
N ARG A 134 27.15 -1.74 16.25
CA ARG A 134 26.69 -2.85 15.40
C ARG A 134 25.29 -2.58 14.85
N VAL A 135 24.42 -1.97 15.66
CA VAL A 135 23.07 -1.55 15.25
C VAL A 135 23.12 -0.47 14.17
N ALA A 136 23.98 0.55 14.33
CA ALA A 136 24.15 1.61 13.33
C ALA A 136 24.70 1.08 12.00
N ALA A 137 25.69 0.18 12.05
CA ALA A 137 26.23 -0.48 10.85
C ALA A 137 25.17 -1.38 10.17
N GLY A 138 24.30 -2.02 10.95
CA GLY A 138 23.15 -2.78 10.45
C GLY A 138 22.17 -1.92 9.64
N HIS A 139 21.72 -0.79 10.21
CA HIS A 139 20.81 0.12 9.51
C HIS A 139 21.40 0.71 8.22
N GLU A 140 22.71 1.00 8.20
CA GLU A 140 23.37 1.50 7.00
C GLU A 140 23.42 0.44 5.89
N ARG A 141 23.69 -0.83 6.24
CA ARG A 141 23.65 -1.97 5.30
C ARG A 141 22.25 -2.19 4.74
N GLU A 142 21.23 -2.21 5.60
CA GLU A 142 19.83 -2.35 5.19
C GLU A 142 19.40 -1.24 4.23
N LYS A 143 19.81 0.01 4.51
CA LYS A 143 19.53 1.14 3.62
C LYS A 143 20.18 0.97 2.26
N ARG A 144 21.47 0.61 2.21
CA ARG A 144 22.20 0.36 0.95
C ARG A 144 21.55 -0.76 0.15
N GLN A 145 21.15 -1.84 0.82
CA GLN A 145 20.43 -2.94 0.19
C GLN A 145 19.08 -2.49 -0.38
N ALA A 146 18.31 -1.70 0.38
CA ALA A 146 17.03 -1.17 -0.07
C ALA A 146 17.18 -0.21 -1.25
N ASP A 147 18.20 0.64 -1.27
CA ASP A 147 18.51 1.56 -2.37
C ASP A 147 18.92 0.79 -3.64
N LEU A 148 19.74 -0.26 -3.51
CA LEU A 148 20.13 -1.12 -4.62
C LEU A 148 18.91 -1.85 -5.21
N LEU A 149 18.10 -2.50 -4.37
CA LEU A 149 16.89 -3.19 -4.80
C LEU A 149 15.91 -2.22 -5.47
N ALA A 150 15.71 -1.03 -4.91
CA ALA A 150 14.85 -0.01 -5.51
C ALA A 150 15.34 0.40 -6.91
N THR A 151 16.66 0.54 -7.09
CA THR A 151 17.29 0.89 -8.37
C THR A 151 17.05 -0.22 -9.41
N ILE A 152 17.28 -1.48 -9.04
CA ILE A 152 17.08 -2.63 -9.92
C ILE A 152 15.61 -2.80 -10.31
N LEU A 153 14.69 -2.71 -9.35
CA LEU A 153 13.25 -2.81 -9.59
C LEU A 153 12.75 -1.67 -10.48
N ARG A 154 13.23 -0.44 -10.26
CA ARG A 154 12.90 0.72 -11.11
C ARG A 154 13.32 0.49 -12.55
N ARG A 155 14.54 -0.02 -12.76
CA ARG A 155 15.05 -0.35 -14.09
C ARG A 155 14.18 -1.38 -14.82
N LEU A 156 13.69 -2.41 -14.12
CA LEU A 156 12.75 -3.37 -14.71
C LEU A 156 11.45 -2.70 -15.16
N ILE A 157 10.86 -1.86 -14.31
CA ILE A 157 9.60 -1.16 -14.59
C ILE A 157 9.76 -0.22 -15.79
N GLU A 158 10.86 0.53 -15.83
CA GLU A 158 11.19 1.41 -16.95
C GLU A 158 11.40 0.61 -18.25
N GLU A 159 12.14 -0.51 -18.21
CA GLU A 159 12.32 -1.37 -19.38
C GLU A 159 10.98 -1.91 -19.91
N LEU A 160 10.07 -2.34 -19.04
CA LEU A 160 8.74 -2.81 -19.44
C LEU A 160 7.90 -1.69 -20.05
N ARG A 161 7.94 -0.50 -19.45
CA ARG A 161 7.20 0.69 -19.92
C ARG A 161 7.69 1.14 -21.30
N ASP A 162 9.00 1.27 -21.47
CA ASP A 162 9.61 1.75 -22.71
C ASP A 162 9.40 0.77 -23.88
N ARG A 163 9.28 -0.53 -23.58
CA ARG A 163 8.94 -1.57 -24.56
C ARG A 163 7.44 -1.73 -24.79
N GLY A 164 6.59 -0.92 -24.16
CA GLY A 164 5.13 -1.00 -24.26
C GLY A 164 4.54 -2.28 -23.64
N LYS A 165 5.29 -2.99 -22.80
CA LYS A 165 4.88 -4.25 -22.13
C LYS A 165 4.09 -3.95 -20.84
N LEU A 166 3.05 -3.12 -20.94
CA LEU A 166 2.26 -2.70 -19.78
C LEU A 166 1.41 -3.85 -19.20
N GLU A 167 0.98 -4.81 -20.00
CA GLU A 167 0.32 -6.03 -19.49
C GLU A 167 1.25 -6.87 -18.61
N ASP A 168 2.51 -7.08 -19.05
CA ASP A 168 3.51 -7.76 -18.23
C ASP A 168 3.75 -6.96 -16.95
N LEU A 169 3.77 -5.62 -17.00
CA LEU A 169 3.88 -4.76 -15.82
C LEU A 169 2.70 -4.90 -14.84
N GLN A 170 1.45 -5.08 -15.31
CA GLN A 170 0.31 -5.39 -14.43
C GLN A 170 0.56 -6.67 -13.64
N VAL A 171 1.06 -7.72 -14.31
CA VAL A 171 1.40 -9.01 -13.68
C VAL A 171 2.52 -8.83 -12.65
N ILE A 172 3.57 -8.05 -12.99
CA ILE A 172 4.68 -7.76 -12.07
C ILE A 172 4.20 -6.99 -10.84
N GLU A 173 3.31 -6.02 -10.98
CA GLU A 173 2.71 -5.33 -9.83
C GLU A 173 1.83 -6.26 -8.98
N ALA A 174 1.02 -7.12 -9.60
CA ALA A 174 0.23 -8.09 -8.86
C ALA A 174 1.10 -9.07 -8.05
N LEU A 175 2.22 -9.52 -8.63
CA LEU A 175 3.19 -10.38 -7.94
C LEU A 175 3.91 -9.66 -6.80
N PHE A 176 4.56 -8.53 -7.10
CA PHE A 176 5.54 -7.93 -6.18
C PHE A 176 4.98 -6.79 -5.32
N TYR A 177 3.92 -6.11 -5.75
CA TYR A 177 3.26 -5.08 -4.95
C TYR A 177 2.09 -5.66 -4.16
N MET A 178 1.29 -6.54 -4.75
CA MET A 178 0.11 -7.12 -4.09
C MET A 178 0.39 -8.46 -3.39
N GLY A 179 1.47 -9.17 -3.78
CA GLY A 179 1.81 -10.48 -3.21
C GLY A 179 0.88 -11.60 -3.68
N MET A 180 0.29 -11.47 -4.88
CA MET A 180 -0.67 -12.44 -5.41
C MET A 180 0.05 -13.68 -5.98
N ARG A 181 -0.62 -14.83 -5.92
CA ARG A 181 -0.15 -16.07 -6.54
C ARG A 181 -0.47 -16.10 -8.04
N ASN A 182 0.29 -16.86 -8.82
CA ASN A 182 0.13 -16.93 -10.27
C ASN A 182 -1.31 -17.22 -10.71
N LYS A 183 -1.98 -18.19 -10.09
CA LYS A 183 -3.38 -18.51 -10.36
C LYS A 183 -4.34 -17.34 -10.13
N GLU A 184 -4.18 -16.61 -9.02
CA GLU A 184 -5.04 -15.46 -8.69
C GLU A 184 -4.86 -14.32 -9.69
N ILE A 185 -3.63 -14.16 -10.19
CA ILE A 185 -3.32 -13.17 -11.24
C ILE A 185 -3.94 -13.61 -12.56
N ALA A 186 -3.80 -14.89 -12.93
CA ALA A 186 -4.38 -15.47 -14.13
C ALA A 186 -5.90 -15.21 -14.20
N ASP A 187 -6.60 -15.48 -13.09
CA ASP A 187 -8.04 -15.20 -12.95
C ASP A 187 -8.34 -13.70 -13.04
N LEU A 188 -7.51 -12.84 -12.43
CA LEU A 188 -7.69 -11.39 -12.42
C LEU A 188 -7.48 -10.73 -13.80
N VAL A 189 -6.46 -11.15 -14.54
CA VAL A 189 -6.12 -10.56 -15.85
C VAL A 189 -6.77 -11.31 -17.03
N GLY A 190 -7.46 -12.42 -16.77
CA GLY A 190 -8.09 -13.25 -17.80
C GLY A 190 -7.10 -13.96 -18.72
N ARG A 191 -5.95 -14.40 -18.19
CA ARG A 191 -4.90 -15.12 -18.95
C ARG A 191 -4.62 -16.48 -18.37
N ASP A 192 -3.95 -17.32 -19.15
CA ASP A 192 -3.50 -18.64 -18.69
C ASP A 192 -2.39 -18.55 -17.62
N GLU A 193 -2.45 -19.39 -16.59
CA GLU A 193 -1.47 -19.40 -15.50
C GLU A 193 -0.04 -19.65 -15.98
N LYS A 194 0.15 -20.42 -17.07
CA LYS A 194 1.46 -20.64 -17.69
C LYS A 194 2.01 -19.35 -18.30
N ALA A 195 1.16 -18.48 -18.84
CA ALA A 195 1.58 -17.18 -19.34
C ALA A 195 2.08 -16.29 -18.19
N ILE A 196 1.40 -16.30 -17.05
CA ILE A 196 1.81 -15.60 -15.83
C ILE A 196 3.16 -16.12 -15.32
N ALA A 197 3.32 -17.46 -15.24
CA ALA A 197 4.58 -18.08 -14.86
C ALA A 197 5.73 -17.70 -15.80
N GLY A 198 5.47 -17.63 -17.11
CA GLY A 198 6.45 -17.18 -18.10
C GLY A 198 6.87 -15.72 -17.91
N ILE A 199 5.93 -14.82 -17.61
CA ILE A 199 6.22 -13.41 -17.30
C ILE A 199 7.07 -13.32 -16.02
N LYS A 200 6.67 -14.01 -14.95
CA LYS A 200 7.41 -14.08 -13.68
C LYS A 200 8.85 -14.55 -13.91
N PHE A 201 9.03 -15.65 -14.66
CA PHE A 201 10.34 -16.21 -14.94
C PHE A 201 11.25 -15.21 -15.68
N ARG A 202 10.74 -14.56 -16.74
CA ARG A 202 11.50 -13.54 -17.48
C ARG A 202 11.87 -12.34 -16.61
N ALA A 203 10.95 -11.86 -15.78
CA ALA A 203 11.22 -10.75 -14.87
C ALA A 203 12.27 -11.11 -13.82
N LEU A 204 12.19 -12.30 -13.21
CA LEU A 204 13.20 -12.77 -12.27
C LEU A 204 14.58 -12.92 -12.92
N GLY A 205 14.65 -13.48 -14.13
CA GLY A 205 15.90 -13.56 -14.89
C GLY A 205 16.48 -12.16 -15.16
N ARG A 206 15.65 -11.20 -15.55
CA ARG A 206 16.09 -9.83 -15.80
C ARG A 206 16.57 -9.10 -14.53
N LEU A 207 15.89 -9.33 -13.39
CA LEU A 207 16.33 -8.82 -12.09
C LEU A 207 17.67 -9.43 -11.66
N GLN A 208 17.88 -10.72 -11.91
CA GLN A 208 19.15 -11.39 -11.64
C GLN A 208 20.29 -10.84 -12.49
N GLU A 209 20.04 -10.54 -13.77
CA GLU A 209 21.02 -9.88 -14.65
C GLU A 209 21.40 -8.49 -14.11
N PHE A 210 20.42 -7.66 -13.77
CA PHE A 210 20.68 -6.33 -13.18
C PHE A 210 21.40 -6.41 -11.84
N LEU A 211 21.07 -7.42 -11.03
CA LEU A 211 21.74 -7.68 -9.77
C LEU A 211 23.20 -8.10 -10.00
N ALA A 212 23.48 -8.95 -10.98
CA ALA A 212 24.84 -9.37 -11.32
C ALA A 212 25.68 -8.20 -11.85
N GLU A 213 25.10 -7.33 -12.68
CA GLU A 213 25.73 -6.10 -13.16
C GLU A 213 26.09 -5.16 -11.99
N ALA A 214 25.21 -5.01 -11.00
CA ALA A 214 25.43 -4.16 -9.84
C ALA A 214 26.34 -4.80 -8.77
N ALA A 215 26.29 -6.12 -8.60
CA ALA A 215 27.07 -6.87 -7.64
C ALA A 215 28.54 -7.04 -8.04
N GLY A 216 28.92 -6.65 -9.27
CA GLY A 216 30.32 -6.45 -9.65
C GLY A 216 31.07 -5.42 -8.79
N THR A 217 30.36 -4.67 -7.93
CA THR A 217 30.94 -3.62 -7.05
C THR A 217 30.90 -3.94 -5.54
N ASP A 218 29.95 -4.74 -5.03
CA ASP A 218 29.96 -5.21 -3.62
C ASP A 218 28.91 -6.33 -3.38
N ARG A 219 29.36 -7.59 -3.31
CA ARG A 219 28.49 -8.79 -3.18
C ARG A 219 27.99 -9.04 -1.74
N SER A 220 28.58 -8.34 -0.76
CA SER A 220 28.32 -8.51 0.68
C SER A 220 26.97 -7.94 1.16
N VAL A 221 26.30 -7.14 0.31
CA VAL A 221 25.05 -6.41 0.66
C VAL A 221 23.80 -7.32 0.63
N LEU A 222 23.91 -8.52 0.05
CA LEU A 222 22.75 -9.38 -0.25
C LEU A 222 22.66 -10.64 0.61
N GLU A 223 23.70 -10.96 1.39
CA GLU A 223 23.81 -12.25 2.10
C GLU A 223 23.07 -12.27 3.45
N ASP A 224 22.78 -11.11 4.05
CA ASP A 224 22.10 -11.01 5.36
C ASP A 224 20.73 -10.35 5.24
N SER A 225 19.68 -11.12 4.94
CA SER A 225 18.30 -10.65 5.19
C SER A 225 17.49 -11.72 5.92
N GLN A 226 17.22 -11.43 7.20
CA GLN A 226 16.33 -12.22 8.07
C GLN A 226 14.84 -12.04 7.72
N LEU A 227 14.52 -11.23 6.69
CA LEU A 227 13.16 -11.01 6.18
C LEU A 227 12.95 -11.76 4.86
N SER A 228 11.79 -12.38 4.68
CA SER A 228 11.41 -12.95 3.38
C SER A 228 11.52 -11.89 2.29
N ALA A 229 12.26 -12.21 1.22
CA ALA A 229 12.54 -11.31 0.10
C ALA A 229 11.26 -10.67 -0.47
N GLU A 230 10.14 -11.39 -0.45
CA GLU A 230 8.83 -10.92 -0.94
C GLU A 230 8.26 -9.75 -0.13
N ALA A 231 8.41 -9.78 1.20
CA ALA A 231 7.95 -8.72 2.10
C ALA A 231 8.82 -7.46 1.96
N THR A 232 10.12 -7.65 1.77
CA THR A 232 11.09 -6.57 1.55
C THR A 232 10.85 -5.87 0.21
N ILE A 233 10.64 -6.61 -0.88
CA ILE A 233 10.33 -6.06 -2.21
C ILE A 233 9.04 -5.25 -2.18
N SER A 234 7.95 -5.80 -1.63
CA SER A 234 6.66 -5.11 -1.52
C SER A 234 6.75 -3.79 -0.76
N LYS A 235 7.52 -3.78 0.34
CA LYS A 235 7.76 -2.58 1.16
C LYS A 235 8.54 -1.52 0.39
N ILE A 236 9.65 -1.91 -0.24
CA ILE A 236 10.48 -1.00 -1.05
C ILE A 236 9.66 -0.42 -2.20
N TRP A 237 8.87 -1.24 -2.88
CA TRP A 237 8.04 -0.81 -4.00
C TRP A 237 7.08 0.32 -3.62
N ARG A 238 6.37 0.15 -2.49
CA ARG A 238 5.43 1.15 -1.95
C ARG A 238 6.15 2.42 -1.50
N GLN A 239 7.20 2.27 -0.70
CA GLN A 239 7.93 3.42 -0.12
C GLN A 239 8.62 4.26 -1.20
N ARG A 240 9.15 3.62 -2.25
CA ARG A 240 9.87 4.28 -3.34
C ARG A 240 8.99 4.60 -4.55
N ARG A 241 7.68 4.35 -4.45
CA ARG A 241 6.67 4.75 -5.44
C ARG A 241 7.03 4.29 -6.85
N LEU A 242 7.50 3.04 -6.97
CA LEU A 242 8.22 2.60 -8.17
C LEU A 242 7.34 2.59 -9.43
N SER A 243 6.07 2.20 -9.30
CA SER A 243 5.10 2.19 -10.40
C SER A 243 4.11 3.36 -10.41
N CYS A 244 4.28 4.37 -9.54
CA CYS A 244 3.32 5.47 -9.47
C CYS A 244 3.20 6.21 -10.80
N LEU A 245 1.96 6.52 -11.18
CA LEU A 245 1.63 7.26 -12.38
C LEU A 245 1.96 8.74 -12.21
N LYS A 246 2.36 9.39 -13.30
CA LYS A 246 2.51 10.85 -13.31
C LYS A 246 1.12 11.48 -13.14
N ARG A 247 1.02 12.61 -12.44
CA ARG A 247 -0.24 13.37 -12.29
C ARG A 247 -0.89 13.66 -13.65
N GLY A 248 -0.10 14.01 -14.66
CA GLY A 248 -0.59 14.22 -16.03
C GLY A 248 -1.24 12.97 -16.66
N THR A 249 -0.69 11.77 -16.40
CA THR A 249 -1.29 10.51 -16.85
C THR A 249 -2.65 10.27 -16.19
N ILE A 250 -2.75 10.56 -14.88
CA ILE A 250 -4.02 10.46 -14.14
C ILE A 250 -5.03 11.50 -14.65
N GLY A 251 -4.58 12.70 -14.99
CA GLY A 251 -5.42 13.71 -15.63
C GLY A 251 -5.96 13.25 -16.98
N SER A 252 -5.10 12.69 -17.85
CA SER A 252 -5.53 12.09 -19.11
C SER A 252 -6.52 10.93 -18.93
N TYR A 253 -6.36 10.14 -17.86
CA TYR A 253 -7.30 9.08 -17.49
C TYR A 253 -8.68 9.64 -17.15
N LEU A 254 -8.72 10.65 -16.27
CA LEU A 254 -9.97 11.32 -15.86
C LEU A 254 -10.70 11.98 -17.03
N LEU A 255 -9.95 12.55 -17.96
CA LEU A 255 -10.50 13.16 -19.17
C LEU A 255 -10.94 12.14 -20.22
N GLY A 256 -10.68 10.84 -20.02
CA GLY A 256 -11.05 9.79 -20.96
C GLY A 256 -10.26 9.82 -22.27
N VAL A 257 -9.05 10.39 -22.26
CA VAL A 257 -8.21 10.58 -23.47
C VAL A 257 -7.01 9.63 -23.54
N LEU A 258 -6.86 8.71 -22.57
CA LEU A 258 -5.83 7.68 -22.64
C LEU A 258 -6.21 6.59 -23.65
N GLU A 259 -5.26 6.26 -24.51
CA GLU A 259 -5.36 5.14 -25.45
C GLU A 259 -4.76 3.85 -24.85
N GLU A 260 -5.06 2.71 -25.48
CA GLU A 260 -4.39 1.45 -25.13
C GLU A 260 -2.91 1.46 -25.55
N PRO A 261 -2.02 0.79 -24.81
CA PRO A 261 -2.27 -0.04 -23.62
C PRO A 261 -2.32 0.76 -22.29
N TRP A 262 -2.15 2.08 -22.34
CA TRP A 262 -2.06 2.94 -21.15
C TRP A 262 -3.38 3.07 -20.39
N LEU A 263 -4.51 3.03 -21.09
CA LEU A 263 -5.83 3.01 -20.49
C LEU A 263 -6.00 1.79 -19.57
N SER A 264 -5.79 0.58 -20.09
CA SER A 264 -5.89 -0.67 -19.32
C SER A 264 -4.93 -0.68 -18.12
N TYR A 265 -3.68 -0.27 -18.33
CA TYR A 265 -2.69 -0.20 -17.26
C TYR A 265 -3.06 0.81 -16.16
N THR A 266 -3.48 2.00 -16.56
CA THR A 266 -3.85 3.06 -15.60
C THR A 266 -5.07 2.65 -14.78
N ARG A 267 -6.09 2.08 -15.42
CA ARG A 267 -7.26 1.51 -14.73
C ARG A 267 -6.84 0.46 -13.71
N PHE A 268 -6.05 -0.53 -14.13
CA PHE A 268 -5.56 -1.58 -13.23
C PHE A 268 -4.79 -1.01 -12.03
N HIS A 269 -3.91 -0.03 -12.26
CA HIS A 269 -3.11 0.55 -11.19
C HIS A 269 -3.95 1.37 -10.20
N LEU A 270 -4.98 2.08 -10.67
CA LEU A 270 -5.86 2.89 -9.82
C LEU A 270 -6.92 2.06 -9.11
N GLU A 271 -7.54 1.09 -9.77
CA GLU A 271 -8.72 0.38 -9.29
C GLU A 271 -8.39 -0.96 -8.63
N THR A 272 -7.38 -1.67 -9.14
CA THR A 272 -6.99 -3.00 -8.65
C THR A 272 -5.84 -2.93 -7.67
N VAL A 273 -4.72 -2.29 -8.07
CA VAL A 273 -3.56 -2.10 -7.19
C VAL A 273 -3.89 -1.10 -6.08
N ARG A 274 -4.72 -0.11 -6.38
CA ARG A 274 -5.14 0.97 -5.47
C ARG A 274 -3.96 1.61 -4.76
N CYS A 275 -2.98 2.04 -5.56
CA CYS A 275 -1.81 2.72 -5.03
C CYS A 275 -2.21 4.01 -4.30
N LEU A 276 -1.84 4.13 -3.02
CA LEU A 276 -2.24 5.25 -2.15
C LEU A 276 -1.93 6.62 -2.77
N MET A 277 -0.73 6.79 -3.33
CA MET A 277 -0.32 8.06 -3.91
C MET A 277 -1.07 8.41 -5.20
N CYS A 278 -1.30 7.41 -6.05
CA CYS A 278 -2.04 7.63 -7.30
C CYS A 278 -3.52 7.90 -7.02
N HIS A 279 -4.08 7.26 -5.99
CA HIS A 279 -5.44 7.52 -5.54
C HIS A 279 -5.59 8.93 -4.96
N ALA A 280 -4.64 9.39 -4.14
CA ALA A 280 -4.63 10.76 -3.63
C ALA A 280 -4.58 11.80 -4.77
N ASN A 281 -3.71 11.58 -5.77
CA ASN A 281 -3.67 12.44 -6.96
C ASN A 281 -4.96 12.38 -7.80
N LEU A 282 -5.61 11.21 -7.86
CA LEU A 282 -6.87 11.02 -8.57
C LEU A 282 -8.00 11.82 -7.89
N GLU A 283 -8.10 11.74 -6.57
CA GLU A 283 -9.09 12.50 -5.78
C GLU A 283 -8.87 14.01 -5.92
N ASP A 284 -7.62 14.46 -5.82
CA ASP A 284 -7.23 15.86 -6.00
C ASP A 284 -7.62 16.40 -7.38
N LEU A 285 -7.23 15.69 -8.45
CA LEU A 285 -7.60 16.06 -9.83
C LEU A 285 -9.11 16.00 -10.10
N SER A 286 -9.81 15.06 -9.48
CA SER A 286 -11.27 14.93 -9.63
C SER A 286 -11.97 16.14 -9.00
N THR A 287 -11.51 16.55 -7.80
CA THR A 287 -12.01 17.71 -7.09
C THR A 287 -11.76 19.00 -7.88
N GLU A 288 -10.54 19.19 -8.42
CA GLU A 288 -10.24 20.33 -9.30
C GLU A 288 -11.17 20.38 -10.52
N SER A 289 -11.47 19.23 -11.12
CA SER A 289 -12.36 19.13 -12.28
C SER A 289 -13.81 19.46 -11.95
N GLU A 290 -14.29 19.07 -10.76
CA GLU A 290 -15.65 19.35 -10.28
C GLU A 290 -15.83 20.83 -9.96
N VAL A 291 -14.89 21.44 -9.22
CA VAL A 291 -14.91 22.88 -8.92
C VAL A 291 -14.94 23.70 -10.22
N ALA A 292 -14.06 23.36 -11.18
CA ALA A 292 -14.03 24.05 -12.47
C ALA A 292 -15.29 23.85 -13.33
N ARG A 293 -16.08 22.79 -13.08
CA ARG A 293 -17.40 22.57 -13.72
C ARG A 293 -18.48 23.40 -13.04
N ASP A 294 -18.51 23.43 -11.72
CA ASP A 294 -19.50 24.17 -10.95
C ASP A 294 -19.38 25.68 -11.17
N GLU A 295 -18.15 26.22 -11.24
CA GLU A 295 -17.91 27.63 -11.58
C GLU A 295 -18.45 27.98 -12.97
N ARG A 296 -18.21 27.13 -13.97
CA ARG A 296 -18.73 27.33 -15.33
C ARG A 296 -20.25 27.27 -15.38
N LEU A 297 -20.86 26.35 -14.63
CA LEU A 297 -22.32 26.24 -14.55
C LEU A 297 -22.93 27.48 -13.88
N GLY A 298 -22.32 27.97 -12.80
CA GLY A 298 -22.72 29.20 -12.12
C GLY A 298 -22.69 30.40 -13.05
N GLU A 299 -21.62 30.56 -13.83
CA GLU A 299 -21.50 31.63 -14.83
C GLU A 299 -22.57 31.49 -15.93
N GLN A 300 -22.81 30.28 -16.44
CA GLN A 300 -23.86 30.05 -17.44
C GLN A 300 -25.26 30.40 -16.92
N ILE A 301 -25.58 29.98 -15.69
CA ILE A 301 -26.85 30.32 -15.04
C ILE A 301 -26.97 31.83 -14.85
N PHE A 302 -25.91 32.50 -14.37
CA PHE A 302 -25.89 33.95 -14.20
C PHE A 302 -26.15 34.67 -15.53
N GLN A 303 -25.42 34.33 -16.59
CA GLN A 303 -25.60 34.92 -17.93
C GLN A 303 -27.02 34.70 -18.47
N SER A 304 -27.62 33.54 -18.22
CA SER A 304 -28.99 33.23 -18.67
C SER A 304 -30.10 33.90 -17.83
N SER A 305 -29.81 34.28 -16.58
CA SER A 305 -30.81 34.77 -15.62
C SER A 305 -30.76 36.28 -15.38
N VAL A 306 -29.64 36.94 -15.68
CA VAL A 306 -29.43 38.38 -15.41
C VAL A 306 -30.45 39.29 -16.10
N GLY A 307 -30.98 38.88 -17.27
CA GLY A 307 -32.01 39.62 -18.01
C GLY A 307 -33.39 39.64 -17.32
N PHE A 308 -33.67 38.69 -16.41
CA PHE A 308 -34.93 38.60 -15.68
C PHE A 308 -34.94 39.44 -14.39
N LEU A 309 -33.80 40.02 -13.98
CA LEU A 309 -33.64 40.83 -12.77
C LEU A 309 -34.00 42.33 -12.96
N SER A 310 -34.94 42.65 -13.85
CA SER A 310 -35.40 44.03 -14.04
C SER A 310 -36.17 44.54 -12.81
N ARG A 311 -35.79 45.72 -12.30
CA ARG A 311 -36.34 46.35 -11.07
C ARG A 311 -37.83 46.75 -11.22
N PRO A 312 -38.64 46.64 -10.14
CA PRO A 312 -39.91 47.35 -10.08
C PRO A 312 -39.66 48.85 -9.83
N GLY A 313 -40.05 49.67 -10.80
CA GLY A 313 -40.27 51.11 -10.62
C GLY A 313 -39.12 52.03 -11.03
N SER A 314 -39.18 52.54 -12.26
CA SER A 314 -38.65 53.85 -12.60
C SER A 314 -39.65 54.57 -13.51
N ALA A 315 -40.37 55.53 -12.90
CA ALA A 315 -41.28 56.54 -13.45
C ALA A 315 -42.54 56.06 -14.20
#